data_AF-A0A1R1C0S9-F1
#
_entry.id   AF-A0A1R1C0S9-F1
#
_cell.length_a   1.000
_cell.length_b   1.000
_cell.length_c   1.000
_cell.angle_alpha   90.00
_cell.angle_beta   90.00
_cell.angle_gamma   90.00
#
_symmetry.space_group_name_H-M   'P 1'
#
loop_
_entity.id
_entity.type
_entity.pdbx_description
1 polymer ?
#
loop_
_entity_poly.entity_id
_entity_poly.type
_entity_poly.pdbx_seq_one_letter_code
_entity_poly.pdbx_strand_id
1 'polypeptide(L)'
;MRKTKFSKAQSEYKEAKERFEKANEAFQNKLAVVKVLGVVNQEKIEELIEETSLHTALNDLGAAEKLLLEWSHEAIQSEKDYLQNKETIDKMYAFIDRDPDIKAKLIQAAMKIV
;
A
#
# COMPACT_ATOMS: atom_id res chain seq x y z
N MET A 1 -14.48 16.57 19.49
CA MET A 1 -13.93 16.03 18.21
C MET A 1 -14.34 14.56 18.11
N ARG A 2 -15.22 14.19 17.16
CA ARG A 2 -15.48 12.77 16.87
C ARG A 2 -14.23 12.23 16.20
N LYS A 3 -13.48 11.35 16.88
CA LYS A 3 -12.42 10.56 16.24
C LYS A 3 -13.13 9.69 15.21
N THR A 4 -12.96 9.97 13.93
CA THR A 4 -13.33 9.09 12.84
C THR A 4 -12.70 7.73 13.15
N LYS A 5 -13.52 6.73 13.47
CA LYS A 5 -13.02 5.41 13.81
C LYS A 5 -12.70 4.74 12.47
N PHE A 6 -11.42 4.64 12.13
CA PHE A 6 -10.99 3.93 10.94
C PHE A 6 -11.60 2.52 10.92
N SER A 7 -11.97 2.05 9.73
CA SER A 7 -12.27 0.65 9.53
C SER A 7 -11.04 -0.20 9.83
N LYS A 8 -11.27 -1.50 10.03
CA LYS A 8 -10.17 -2.45 10.23
C LYS A 8 -9.18 -2.39 9.05
N ALA A 9 -9.69 -2.37 7.82
CA ALA A 9 -8.87 -2.33 6.61
C ALA A 9 -8.04 -1.03 6.49
N GLN A 10 -8.62 0.12 6.85
CA GLN A 10 -7.89 1.40 6.90
C GLN A 10 -6.76 1.39 7.95
N SER A 11 -7.02 0.77 9.10
CA SER A 11 -6.02 0.64 10.17
C SER A 11 -4.88 -0.31 9.77
N GLU A 12 -5.21 -1.47 9.21
CA GLU A 12 -4.25 -2.47 8.71
C GLU A 12 -3.37 -1.92 7.59
N TYR A 13 -3.94 -1.18 6.63
CA TYR A 13 -3.17 -0.48 5.60
C TYR A 13 -2.19 0.51 6.20
N LYS A 14 -2.63 1.32 7.17
CA LYS A 14 -1.76 2.31 7.82
C LYS A 14 -0.59 1.64 8.54
N GLU A 15 -0.84 0.59 9.29
CA GLU A 15 0.21 -0.16 9.99
C GLU A 15 1.19 -0.82 9.01
N ALA A 16 0.70 -1.46 7.94
CA ALA A 16 1.54 -2.07 6.92
C ALA A 16 2.41 -1.03 6.19
N LYS A 17 1.83 0.14 5.88
CA LYS A 17 2.55 1.27 5.28
C LYS A 17 3.66 1.78 6.19
N GLU A 18 3.38 2.00 7.47
CA GLU A 18 4.39 2.43 8.43
C GLU A 18 5.52 1.40 8.58
N ARG A 19 5.22 0.09 8.53
CA ARG A 19 6.24 -0.98 8.54
C ARG A 19 7.11 -0.94 7.29
N PHE A 20 6.50 -0.79 6.11
CA PHE A 20 7.23 -0.67 4.85
C PHE A 20 8.14 0.56 4.83
N GLU A 21 7.64 1.72 5.25
CA GLU A 21 8.43 2.96 5.30
C GLU A 21 9.66 2.80 6.20
N LYS A 22 9.51 2.19 7.38
CA LYS A 22 10.63 1.90 8.30
C LYS A 22 11.64 0.91 7.71
N ALA A 23 11.16 -0.17 7.10
CA ALA A 23 12.02 -1.17 6.46
C ALA A 23 12.80 -0.56 5.29
N ASN A 24 12.14 0.25 4.47
CA ASN A 24 12.76 0.96 3.35
C ASN A 24 13.79 1.99 3.83
N GLU A 25 13.49 2.76 4.87
CA GLU A 25 14.46 3.69 5.46
C GLU A 25 15.70 2.95 5.97
N ALA A 26 15.52 1.83 6.68
CA ALA A 26 16.62 1.00 7.14
C ALA A 26 17.47 0.45 5.97
N PHE A 27 16.81 0.00 4.89
CA PHE A 27 17.47 -0.46 3.67
C PHE A 27 18.29 0.65 3.02
N GLN A 28 17.71 1.85 2.83
CA GLN A 28 18.43 2.98 2.22
C GLN A 28 19.65 3.39 3.05
N ASN A 29 19.52 3.41 4.38
CA ASN A 29 20.62 3.73 5.29
C ASN A 29 21.76 2.70 5.18
N LYS A 30 21.44 1.41 5.19
CA LYS A 30 22.47 0.36 5.04
C LYS A 30 23.09 0.35 3.64
N LEU A 31 22.29 0.56 2.60
CA LEU A 31 22.78 0.64 1.22
C LEU A 31 23.74 1.83 1.04
N ALA A 32 23.47 2.97 1.66
CA ALA A 32 24.38 4.11 1.65
C ALA A 32 25.74 3.76 2.28
N VAL A 33 25.75 3.02 3.40
CA VAL A 33 26.99 2.54 4.04
C VAL A 33 27.75 1.60 3.11
N VAL A 34 27.08 0.61 2.50
CA VAL A 34 27.72 -0.32 1.55
C VAL A 34 28.33 0.41 0.36
N LYS A 35 27.62 1.40 -0.21
CA LYS A 35 28.12 2.23 -1.31
C LYS A 35 29.39 2.99 -0.96
N VAL A 36 29.56 3.40 0.30
CA VAL A 36 30.77 4.08 0.77
C VAL A 36 31.92 3.08 1.00
N LEU A 37 31.60 1.88 1.48
CA LEU A 37 32.60 0.87 1.84
C LEU A 37 33.14 0.07 0.65
N GLY A 38 32.49 0.11 -0.52
CA GLY A 38 33.00 -0.56 -1.72
C GLY A 38 31.98 -0.83 -2.81
N VAL A 39 32.14 -1.97 -3.50
CA VAL A 39 31.32 -2.34 -4.65
C VAL A 39 29.99 -2.90 -4.19
N VAL A 40 28.89 -2.28 -4.65
CA VAL A 40 27.55 -2.84 -4.54
C VAL A 40 27.41 -3.95 -5.59
N ASN A 41 27.26 -5.19 -5.13
CA ASN A 41 26.92 -6.33 -5.99
C ASN A 41 25.52 -6.88 -5.62
N GLN A 42 25.04 -7.82 -6.42
CA GLN A 42 23.70 -8.40 -6.24
C GLN A 42 23.54 -9.12 -4.89
N GLU A 43 24.51 -9.95 -4.51
CA GLU A 43 24.52 -10.67 -3.23
C GLU A 43 24.36 -9.71 -2.04
N LYS A 44 25.09 -8.58 -2.06
CA LYS A 44 24.98 -7.59 -0.99
C LYS A 44 23.63 -6.88 -0.96
N ILE A 45 22.99 -6.67 -2.11
CA ILE A 45 21.63 -6.11 -2.17
C ILE A 45 20.63 -7.12 -1.60
N GLU A 46 20.73 -8.40 -1.95
CA GLU A 46 19.85 -9.46 -1.46
C GLU A 46 19.98 -9.61 0.07
N GLU A 47 21.20 -9.64 0.62
CA GLU A 47 21.44 -9.63 2.07
C GLU A 47 20.74 -8.42 2.74
N LEU A 48 20.88 -7.22 2.17
CA LEU A 48 20.25 -6.02 2.74
C LEU A 48 18.72 -6.10 2.70
N ILE A 49 18.14 -6.66 1.65
CA ILE A 49 16.69 -6.87 1.53
C ILE A 49 16.20 -7.82 2.63
N GLU A 50 16.92 -8.92 2.86
CA GLU A 50 16.59 -9.89 3.90
C GLU A 50 16.76 -9.30 5.32
N GLU A 51 17.90 -8.68 5.60
CA GLU A 51 18.22 -8.10 6.91
C GLU A 51 17.24 -7.00 7.35
N THR A 52 16.64 -6.30 6.38
CA THR A 52 15.69 -5.21 6.64
C THR A 52 14.25 -5.65 6.55
N SER A 53 14.00 -6.92 6.22
CA SER A 53 12.67 -7.47 5.95
C SER A 53 11.91 -6.68 4.87
N LEU A 54 12.63 -6.03 3.94
CA LEU A 54 12.04 -5.11 2.98
C LEU A 54 11.05 -5.84 2.05
N HIS A 55 11.41 -7.03 1.60
CA HIS A 55 10.53 -7.85 0.76
C HIS A 55 9.25 -8.27 1.50
N THR A 56 9.37 -8.72 2.75
CA THR A 56 8.21 -9.07 3.59
C THR A 56 7.31 -7.85 3.80
N ALA A 57 7.88 -6.70 4.17
CA ALA A 57 7.11 -5.48 4.41
C ALA A 57 6.40 -4.97 3.14
N LEU A 58 7.03 -5.13 1.97
CA LEU A 58 6.40 -4.81 0.68
C LEU A 58 5.22 -5.74 0.37
N ASN A 59 5.36 -7.04 0.62
CA ASN A 59 4.28 -8.01 0.42
C ASN A 59 3.10 -7.74 1.37
N ASP A 60 3.39 -7.45 2.63
CA ASP A 60 2.37 -7.10 3.64
C ASP A 60 1.61 -5.83 3.23
N LEU A 61 2.33 -4.81 2.73
CA LEU A 61 1.71 -3.59 2.22
C LEU A 61 0.79 -3.89 1.03
N GLY A 62 1.25 -4.69 0.06
CA GLY A 62 0.43 -5.07 -1.09
C GLY A 62 -0.84 -5.84 -0.70
N ALA A 63 -0.75 -6.73 0.29
CA ALA A 63 -1.91 -7.45 0.82
C ALA A 63 -2.89 -6.50 1.53
N ALA A 64 -2.40 -5.57 2.34
CA ALA A 64 -3.23 -4.59 3.03
C ALA A 64 -3.90 -3.60 2.06
N GLU A 65 -3.21 -3.19 1.00
CA GLU A 65 -3.79 -2.39 -0.09
C GLU A 65 -4.95 -3.11 -0.76
N LYS A 66 -4.79 -4.40 -1.08
CA LYS A 66 -5.86 -5.21 -1.67
C LYS A 66 -7.09 -5.27 -0.76
N LEU A 67 -6.90 -5.57 0.52
CA LEU A 67 -8.00 -5.61 1.51
C LEU A 67 -8.69 -4.25 1.66
N LEU A 68 -7.92 -3.16 1.67
CA LEU A 68 -8.47 -1.80 1.72
C LEU A 68 -9.33 -1.49 0.49
N LEU A 69 -8.87 -1.90 -0.69
CA LEU A 69 -9.59 -1.70 -1.95
C LEU A 69 -10.88 -2.52 -2.00
N GLU A 70 -10.84 -3.80 -1.63
CA GLU A 70 -12.02 -4.66 -1.52
C GLU A 70 -13.05 -4.06 -0.54
N TRP A 71 -12.62 -3.69 0.66
CA TRP A 71 -13.49 -3.03 1.65
C TRP A 71 -14.07 -1.71 1.11
N SER A 72 -13.25 -0.91 0.42
CA SER A 72 -13.72 0.38 -0.11
C SER A 72 -14.78 0.20 -1.20
N HIS A 73 -14.64 -0.84 -2.04
CA HIS A 73 -15.61 -1.16 -3.08
C HIS A 73 -16.94 -1.55 -2.47
N GLU A 74 -16.94 -2.36 -1.41
CA GLU A 74 -18.14 -2.74 -0.65
C GLU A 74 -18.77 -1.53 0.05
N ALA A 75 -17.96 -0.70 0.69
CA ALA A 75 -18.43 0.44 1.48
C ALA A 75 -19.18 1.50 0.65
N ILE A 76 -18.82 1.66 -0.62
CA ILE A 76 -19.45 2.64 -1.51
C ILE A 76 -20.66 2.11 -2.29
N GLN A 77 -21.02 0.82 -2.17
CA GLN A 77 -22.06 0.23 -3.04
C GLN A 77 -23.46 0.86 -2.87
N SER A 78 -23.75 1.38 -1.68
CA SER A 78 -25.00 2.09 -1.40
C SER A 78 -24.97 3.58 -1.76
N GLU A 79 -23.81 4.12 -2.12
CA GLU A 79 -23.67 5.54 -2.41
C GLU A 79 -24.31 5.91 -3.75
N LYS A 80 -25.00 7.05 -3.77
CA LYS A 80 -25.74 7.51 -4.96
C LYS A 80 -24.81 7.63 -6.18
N ASP A 81 -23.62 8.19 -5.98
CA ASP A 81 -22.63 8.38 -7.04
C ASP A 81 -22.13 7.04 -7.61
N TYR A 82 -22.02 6.02 -6.75
CA TYR A 82 -21.69 4.67 -7.15
C TYR A 82 -22.81 4.06 -7.99
N LEU A 83 -24.05 4.14 -7.53
CA LEU A 83 -25.21 3.61 -8.26
C LEU A 83 -25.39 4.27 -9.63
N GLN A 84 -25.09 5.57 -9.75
CA GLN A 84 -25.17 6.31 -11.00
C GLN A 84 -24.06 5.96 -12.00
N ASN A 85 -22.91 5.48 -11.53
CA ASN A 85 -21.72 5.21 -12.35
C ASN A 85 -21.19 3.78 -12.21
N LYS A 86 -22.04 2.85 -11.77
CA LYS A 86 -21.66 1.51 -11.31
C LYS A 86 -20.73 0.78 -12.27
N GLU A 87 -21.08 0.72 -13.55
CA GLU A 87 -20.30 0.00 -14.56
C GLU A 87 -18.88 0.58 -14.70
N THR A 88 -18.74 1.90 -14.69
CA THR A 88 -17.44 2.57 -14.78
C THR A 88 -16.60 2.28 -13.55
N ILE A 89 -17.18 2.36 -12.35
CA ILE A 89 -16.46 2.13 -11.09
C ILE A 89 -16.06 0.66 -10.97
N ASP A 90 -16.96 -0.28 -11.29
CA ASP A 90 -16.63 -1.72 -11.30
C ASP A 90 -15.49 -2.04 -12.26
N LYS A 91 -15.48 -1.42 -13.45
CA LYS A 91 -14.35 -1.56 -14.39
C LYS A 91 -13.05 -1.01 -13.79
N MET A 92 -13.09 0.14 -13.12
CA MET A 92 -11.90 0.69 -12.47
C MET A 92 -11.31 -0.26 -11.43
N TYR A 93 -12.15 -0.87 -10.57
CA TYR A 93 -11.71 -1.87 -9.60
C TYR A 93 -11.21 -3.16 -10.27
N ALA A 94 -11.84 -3.61 -11.37
CA ALA A 94 -11.44 -4.82 -12.09
C ALA A 94 -10.08 -4.70 -12.81
N PHE A 95 -9.67 -3.48 -13.19
CA PHE A 95 -8.42 -3.23 -13.90
C PHE A 95 -7.37 -2.48 -13.06
N ILE A 96 -7.57 -2.43 -11.74
CA ILE A 96 -6.75 -1.63 -10.83
C ILE A 96 -5.26 -2.00 -10.84
N ASP A 97 -4.93 -3.28 -11.01
CA ASP A 97 -3.54 -3.76 -11.02
C ASP A 97 -2.80 -3.42 -12.32
N ARG A 98 -3.50 -2.92 -13.35
CA ARG A 98 -2.90 -2.52 -14.63
C ARG A 98 -2.46 -1.06 -14.67
N ASP A 99 -2.91 -0.26 -13.70
CA ASP A 99 -2.62 1.17 -13.62
C ASP A 99 -2.28 1.56 -12.17
N PRO A 100 -0.98 1.64 -11.83
CA PRO A 100 -0.52 2.04 -10.50
C PRO A 100 -1.02 3.41 -10.04
N ASP A 101 -1.23 4.36 -10.96
CA ASP A 101 -1.71 5.70 -10.64
C ASP A 101 -3.18 5.68 -10.25
N ILE A 102 -4.00 4.87 -10.94
CA ILE A 102 -5.39 4.63 -10.55
C ILE A 102 -5.45 3.92 -9.20
N LYS A 103 -4.63 2.88 -8.98
CA LYS A 103 -4.56 2.18 -7.70
C LYS A 103 -4.25 3.14 -6.54
N ALA A 104 -3.25 4.01 -6.71
CA ALA A 104 -2.88 5.01 -5.69
C ALA A 104 -4.03 5.99 -5.39
N LYS A 105 -4.74 6.47 -6.41
CA LYS A 105 -5.92 7.36 -6.23
C LYS A 105 -7.04 6.66 -5.48
N LEU A 106 -7.31 5.39 -5.78
CA LEU A 106 -8.36 4.61 -5.11
C LEU A 106 -8.01 4.30 -3.65
N ILE A 107 -6.75 3.98 -3.35
CA ILE A 107 -6.27 3.85 -1.96
C ILE A 107 -6.47 5.16 -1.18
N GLN A 108 -6.13 6.32 -1.77
CA GLN A 108 -6.36 7.61 -1.13
C GLN A 108 -7.83 7.91 -0.90
N ALA A 109 -8.71 7.53 -1.83
CA ALA A 109 -10.15 7.67 -1.68
C ALA A 109 -10.67 6.76 -0.56
N ALA A 110 -10.24 5.50 -0.53
CA ALA A 110 -10.60 4.52 0.49
C ALA A 110 -10.26 5.00 1.91
N MET A 111 -9.10 5.64 2.09
CA MET A 111 -8.69 6.21 3.39
C MET A 111 -9.55 7.39 3.87
N LYS A 112 -10.40 7.96 3.00
CA LYS A 112 -11.30 9.09 3.33
C LYS A 112 -12.75 8.66 3.59
N ILE A 113 -13.10 7.39 3.39
CA ILE A 113 -14.43 6.86 3.68
C ILE A 113 -14.64 6.86 5.20
N VAL A 114 -15.79 7.35 5.65
CA VAL A 114 -16.13 7.62 7.06
C VAL A 114 -17.36 6.84 7.52
#